data_AF-A0A4P6GJ38-F1
#
_entry.id   AF-A0A4P6GJ38-F1
#
_cell.length_a   1.000
_cell.length_b   1.000
_cell.length_c   1.000
_cell.angle_alpha   90.00
_cell.angle_beta   90.00
_cell.angle_gamma   90.00
#
_symmetry.space_group_name_H-M   'P 1'
#
loop_
_entity.id
_entity.type
_entity.pdbx_description
1 polymer ?
#
loop_
_entity_poly.entity_id
_entity_poly.type
_entity_poly.pdbx_seq_one_letter_code
_entity_poly.pdbx_strand_id
1 'polypeptide(L)'
;MNGQDTKLVTEELPPPYIRESRALDLLNPLALRHSCRIVMEYDIEPGDRVSVTWAGAPGAGSYTSVFFPVGELRPLEVGIGGIPLVIFNLGMTVTLTYTVIRGNSAPVTSQPLILYVLPIALSELPRPFITQAPGFGTGLVLDVSALTEFTLRINAWPLQASGQYFWLRLRGTNANDSVFNELLWSAPGNVVDEKFDKGFYAQNYSADRLKGLKDQSRLTLEFMVGLQGLLDPADAQRFAHRNYIVSTTGSTRPVIDSVKDPLGDDVADGADTEHGSVTVEGTAVAGEQVEIFDGLVSKGKATADSGRWKLQVTGLTDGQHELKAKALYGEGEVSRSWTINVMLKDRQLSIKESRDNITLDPLEALQSLTAVLDYEMEPSDSITVTCTAEPGTPAAGSHTTNPVLAGNIRPRVIPLPVPLLAFSLGKKLVFTFTYTRGASLPVTSPPFALNVLTIPTAEFVAPVITQANGTTVLDLKDVTAGATLLFGGWPHMAMGQRIWLDLEGTNTSGASHNLNLWTGTRNSVHRSWASTGSYSVTLAYSYLQQLRDGSKLAIRFRVNMDQVADPETAVVFDVREYTIRAIP
;
A
#
# COMPACT_ATOMS: atom_id res chain seq x y z
N MET A 1 -90.70 -6.44 18.49
CA MET A 1 -90.56 -6.52 17.03
C MET A 1 -89.34 -7.36 16.75
N ASN A 2 -89.54 -8.39 15.94
CA ASN A 2 -88.60 -9.47 15.64
C ASN A 2 -87.31 -8.89 15.05
N GLY A 3 -86.20 -8.92 15.81
CA GLY A 3 -84.89 -9.00 15.20
C GLY A 3 -84.82 -10.39 14.59
N GLN A 4 -84.88 -10.49 13.26
CA GLN A 4 -84.58 -11.75 12.61
C GLN A 4 -83.14 -12.11 13.00
N ASP A 5 -82.94 -13.22 13.71
CA ASP A 5 -81.66 -13.91 13.72
C ASP A 5 -81.39 -14.24 12.25
N THR A 6 -80.57 -13.40 11.59
CA THR A 6 -80.18 -13.62 10.21
C THR A 6 -79.40 -14.93 10.19
N LYS A 7 -80.05 -15.98 9.69
CA LYS A 7 -79.47 -17.32 9.65
C LYS A 7 -78.32 -17.30 8.64
N LEU A 8 -77.09 -17.45 9.15
CA LEU A 8 -75.89 -17.54 8.31
C LEU A 8 -76.06 -18.64 7.25
N VAL A 9 -75.60 -18.36 6.04
CA VAL A 9 -75.43 -19.36 4.96
C VAL A 9 -73.99 -19.34 4.46
N THR A 10 -73.51 -20.43 3.88
CA THR A 10 -72.12 -20.56 3.43
C THR A 10 -71.73 -19.50 2.40
N GLU A 11 -72.67 -19.01 1.56
CA GLU A 11 -72.37 -17.94 0.60
C GLU A 11 -71.99 -16.60 1.28
N GLU A 12 -72.43 -16.37 2.51
CA GLU A 12 -72.16 -15.15 3.29
C GLU A 12 -70.85 -15.22 4.10
N LEU A 13 -70.20 -16.39 4.12
CA LEU A 13 -68.95 -16.64 4.84
C LEU A 13 -67.78 -16.80 3.84
N PRO A 14 -67.04 -15.72 3.52
CA PRO A 14 -65.95 -15.79 2.54
C PRO A 14 -64.80 -16.67 3.04
N PRO A 15 -63.90 -17.11 2.15
CA PRO A 15 -62.73 -17.90 2.54
C PRO A 15 -61.88 -17.17 3.59
N PRO A 16 -61.35 -17.88 4.59
CA PRO A 16 -60.33 -17.31 5.49
C PRO A 16 -59.05 -17.01 4.70
N TYR A 17 -58.13 -16.25 5.29
CA TYR A 17 -56.77 -16.12 4.76
C TYR A 17 -55.71 -16.21 5.86
N ILE A 18 -54.48 -16.51 5.45
CA ILE A 18 -53.33 -16.62 6.35
C ILE A 18 -52.62 -15.27 6.40
N ARG A 19 -52.50 -14.66 7.57
CA ARG A 19 -51.93 -13.32 7.71
C ARG A 19 -50.48 -13.24 7.19
N GLU A 20 -49.71 -14.30 7.41
CA GLU A 20 -48.30 -14.41 7.00
C GLU A 20 -48.13 -14.74 5.49
N SER A 21 -49.17 -15.18 4.80
CA SER A 21 -49.13 -15.54 3.38
C SER A 21 -50.28 -14.91 2.61
N ARG A 22 -49.98 -13.86 1.83
CA ARG A 22 -50.98 -13.11 1.05
C ARG A 22 -51.35 -13.75 -0.30
N ALA A 23 -50.66 -14.83 -0.69
CA ALA A 23 -51.02 -15.59 -1.88
C ALA A 23 -52.25 -16.48 -1.58
N LEU A 24 -53.20 -16.52 -2.52
CA LEU A 24 -54.50 -17.16 -2.33
C LEU A 24 -54.50 -18.66 -2.67
N ASP A 25 -53.48 -19.15 -3.37
CA ASP A 25 -53.40 -20.51 -3.93
C ASP A 25 -52.08 -21.23 -3.63
N LEU A 26 -50.97 -20.49 -3.46
CA LEU A 26 -49.65 -21.03 -3.13
C LEU A 26 -49.22 -20.61 -1.73
N LEU A 27 -48.78 -21.58 -0.92
CA LEU A 27 -48.24 -21.31 0.40
C LEU A 27 -46.73 -21.60 0.42
N ASN A 28 -45.93 -20.56 0.61
CA ASN A 28 -44.52 -20.72 0.96
C ASN A 28 -44.44 -21.22 2.42
N PRO A 29 -43.93 -22.44 2.68
CA PRO A 29 -43.89 -22.98 4.04
C PRO A 29 -43.02 -22.14 4.99
N LEU A 30 -42.05 -21.38 4.48
CA LEU A 30 -41.18 -20.52 5.30
C LEU A 30 -41.87 -19.28 5.85
N ALA A 31 -43.03 -18.92 5.30
CA ALA A 31 -43.86 -17.85 5.85
C ALA A 31 -44.38 -18.21 7.24
N LEU A 32 -44.61 -19.51 7.50
CA LEU A 32 -45.22 -20.00 8.75
C LEU A 32 -44.21 -20.53 9.78
N ARG A 33 -42.92 -20.24 9.58
CA ARG A 33 -41.84 -20.72 10.47
C ARG A 33 -41.90 -20.18 11.90
N HIS A 34 -42.61 -19.07 12.13
CA HIS A 34 -42.72 -18.44 13.45
C HIS A 34 -44.17 -18.39 13.96
N SER A 35 -45.13 -18.17 13.07
CA SER A 35 -46.55 -18.12 13.40
C SER A 35 -47.42 -18.51 12.21
N CYS A 36 -48.63 -18.97 12.49
CA CYS A 36 -49.69 -19.14 11.50
C CYS A 36 -50.96 -18.54 12.10
N ARG A 37 -51.36 -17.37 11.61
CA ARG A 37 -52.57 -16.66 12.04
C ARG A 37 -53.61 -16.70 10.94
N ILE A 38 -54.76 -17.26 11.27
CA ILE A 38 -55.90 -17.35 10.37
C ILE A 38 -56.81 -16.17 10.63
N VAL A 39 -57.07 -15.38 9.60
CA VAL A 39 -57.96 -14.22 9.65
C VAL A 39 -59.29 -14.58 8.99
N MET A 40 -60.37 -14.17 9.63
CA MET A 40 -61.74 -14.44 9.20
C MET A 40 -62.49 -13.11 9.09
N GLU A 41 -63.09 -12.85 7.93
CA GLU A 41 -63.78 -11.60 7.64
C GLU A 41 -65.22 -11.90 7.25
N TYR A 42 -66.14 -11.80 8.20
CA TYR A 42 -67.58 -11.91 7.95
C TYR A 42 -68.32 -10.90 8.84
N ASP A 43 -69.64 -10.76 8.67
CA ASP A 43 -70.45 -9.87 9.49
C ASP A 43 -70.63 -10.45 10.90
N ILE A 44 -69.70 -10.14 11.81
CA ILE A 44 -69.58 -10.77 13.14
C ILE A 44 -70.60 -10.20 14.13
N GLU A 45 -71.32 -11.09 14.83
CA GLU A 45 -72.17 -10.73 15.97
C GLU A 45 -71.50 -11.06 17.32
N PRO A 46 -71.72 -10.27 18.40
CA PRO A 46 -71.07 -10.49 19.70
C PRO A 46 -71.29 -11.87 20.35
N GLY A 47 -72.30 -12.63 19.93
CA GLY A 47 -72.60 -13.98 20.41
C GLY A 47 -71.99 -15.12 19.58
N ASP A 48 -71.29 -14.81 18.49
CA ASP A 48 -70.75 -15.82 17.59
C ASP A 48 -69.62 -16.64 18.23
N ARG A 49 -69.59 -17.93 17.91
CA ARG A 49 -68.49 -18.85 18.25
C ARG A 49 -67.91 -19.43 16.98
N VAL A 50 -66.58 -19.46 16.88
CA VAL A 50 -65.87 -19.87 15.67
C VAL A 50 -64.89 -21.01 15.96
N SER A 51 -64.78 -21.95 15.02
CA SER A 51 -63.75 -22.99 14.98
C SER A 51 -63.06 -22.97 13.62
N VAL A 52 -61.73 -23.08 13.59
CA VAL A 52 -60.94 -23.12 12.35
C VAL A 52 -60.48 -24.54 12.09
N THR A 53 -60.56 -24.97 10.83
CA THR A 53 -60.09 -26.28 10.37
C THR A 53 -59.09 -26.15 9.24
N TRP A 54 -57.88 -26.66 9.47
CA TRP A 54 -56.86 -26.97 8.47
C TRP A 54 -56.91 -28.48 8.17
N ALA A 55 -57.42 -28.84 7.00
CA ALA A 55 -57.47 -30.21 6.53
C ALA A 55 -56.28 -30.49 5.60
N GLY A 56 -55.36 -31.33 6.05
CA GLY A 56 -54.17 -31.76 5.32
C GLY A 56 -53.85 -33.23 5.56
N ALA A 57 -52.57 -33.58 5.63
CA ALA A 57 -52.12 -34.93 5.97
C ALA A 57 -52.65 -35.37 7.35
N PRO A 58 -52.91 -36.68 7.55
CA PRO A 58 -53.39 -37.20 8.83
C PRO A 58 -52.47 -36.84 10.01
N GLY A 59 -53.05 -36.75 11.22
CA GLY A 59 -52.30 -36.44 12.43
C GLY A 59 -51.81 -34.99 12.45
N ALA A 60 -50.50 -34.78 12.62
CA ALA A 60 -49.90 -33.46 12.81
C ALA A 60 -49.95 -32.53 11.58
N GLY A 61 -50.34 -33.05 10.40
CA GLY A 61 -50.60 -32.26 9.20
C GLY A 61 -52.02 -31.68 9.12
N SER A 62 -52.88 -31.96 10.10
CA SER A 62 -54.25 -31.43 10.17
C SER A 62 -54.49 -30.81 11.54
N TYR A 63 -55.36 -29.80 11.60
CA TYR A 63 -55.72 -29.13 12.85
C TYR A 63 -57.16 -28.63 12.81
N THR A 64 -57.88 -28.84 13.90
CA THR A 64 -59.19 -28.23 14.13
C THR A 64 -59.19 -27.62 15.52
N SER A 65 -59.48 -26.32 15.61
CA SER A 65 -59.60 -25.65 16.90
C SER A 65 -60.91 -26.03 17.59
N VAL A 66 -60.93 -25.98 18.92
CA VAL A 66 -62.20 -25.89 19.64
C VAL A 66 -62.94 -24.60 19.27
N PHE A 67 -64.26 -24.56 19.48
CA PHE A 67 -65.04 -23.33 19.28
C PHE A 67 -64.70 -22.28 20.33
N PHE A 68 -64.22 -21.11 19.88
CA PHE A 68 -63.89 -19.96 20.71
C PHE A 68 -64.82 -18.76 20.41
N PRO A 69 -65.08 -17.87 21.39
CA PRO A 69 -65.88 -16.67 21.15
C PRO A 69 -65.10 -15.65 20.30
N VAL A 70 -65.80 -14.92 19.43
CA VAL A 70 -65.18 -13.93 18.52
C VAL A 70 -64.56 -12.71 19.22
N GLY A 71 -65.05 -12.37 20.42
CA GLY A 71 -64.58 -11.20 21.18
C GLY A 71 -64.76 -9.86 20.44
N GLU A 72 -64.17 -8.80 20.98
CA GLU A 72 -64.31 -7.41 20.48
C GLU A 72 -63.16 -6.95 19.57
N LEU A 73 -62.02 -7.64 19.58
CA LEU A 73 -60.86 -7.26 18.78
C LEU A 73 -61.08 -7.53 17.29
N ARG A 74 -60.60 -6.61 16.43
CA ARG A 74 -60.66 -6.72 14.97
C ARG A 74 -59.29 -6.44 14.35
N PRO A 75 -58.90 -7.13 13.27
CA PRO A 75 -59.62 -8.22 12.60
C PRO A 75 -59.72 -9.49 13.47
N LEU A 76 -60.73 -10.34 13.24
CA LEU A 76 -60.89 -11.60 13.96
C LEU A 76 -59.79 -12.57 13.50
N GLU A 77 -58.88 -12.91 14.39
CA GLU A 77 -57.76 -13.80 14.08
C GLU A 77 -57.48 -14.83 15.19
N VAL A 78 -56.99 -16.00 14.79
CA VAL A 78 -56.54 -17.06 15.71
C VAL A 78 -55.20 -17.63 15.27
N GLY A 79 -54.29 -17.79 16.23
CA GLY A 79 -53.02 -18.48 16.01
C GLY A 79 -53.18 -19.98 16.16
N ILE A 80 -52.82 -20.76 15.13
CA ILE A 80 -52.95 -22.24 15.12
C ILE A 80 -51.61 -22.98 15.16
N GLY A 81 -50.49 -22.26 15.15
CA GLY A 81 -49.14 -22.84 15.06
C GLY A 81 -48.81 -23.30 13.63
N GLY A 82 -47.61 -22.97 13.14
CA GLY A 82 -47.28 -23.13 11.71
C GLY A 82 -46.48 -24.38 11.38
N ILE A 83 -45.42 -24.67 12.15
CA ILE A 83 -44.36 -25.62 11.74
C ILE A 83 -44.88 -27.06 11.48
N PRO A 84 -45.64 -27.71 12.38
CA PRO A 84 -46.16 -29.05 12.10
C PRO A 84 -47.07 -29.08 10.87
N LEU A 85 -47.94 -28.08 10.71
CA LEU A 85 -48.88 -28.02 9.59
C LEU A 85 -48.17 -27.92 8.24
N VAL A 86 -47.09 -27.15 8.13
CA VAL A 86 -46.37 -27.03 6.85
C VAL A 86 -45.46 -28.21 6.57
N ILE A 87 -44.76 -28.75 7.59
CA ILE A 87 -43.82 -29.88 7.43
C ILE A 87 -44.54 -31.15 6.93
N PHE A 88 -45.70 -31.45 7.49
CA PHE A 88 -46.46 -32.66 7.14
C PHE A 88 -47.23 -32.53 5.82
N ASN A 89 -47.28 -31.32 5.23
CA ASN A 89 -47.99 -31.05 3.98
C ASN A 89 -47.10 -30.54 2.84
N LEU A 90 -45.77 -30.57 2.96
CA LEU A 90 -44.88 -30.11 1.88
C LEU A 90 -45.19 -30.83 0.55
N GLY A 91 -45.43 -30.07 -0.52
CA GLY A 91 -45.80 -30.61 -1.83
C GLY A 91 -47.25 -31.14 -1.91
N MET A 92 -48.10 -30.83 -0.94
CA MET A 92 -49.49 -31.26 -0.89
C MET A 92 -50.45 -30.07 -0.94
N THR A 93 -51.69 -30.34 -1.36
CA THR A 93 -52.80 -29.39 -1.24
C THR A 93 -53.51 -29.57 0.10
N VAL A 94 -53.78 -28.46 0.78
CA VAL A 94 -54.53 -28.39 2.03
C VAL A 94 -55.78 -27.52 1.84
N THR A 95 -56.78 -27.72 2.69
CA THR A 95 -58.02 -26.93 2.69
C THR A 95 -58.21 -26.26 4.05
N LEU A 96 -58.40 -24.95 4.04
CA LEU A 96 -58.64 -24.15 5.23
C LEU A 96 -60.08 -23.62 5.22
N THR A 97 -60.81 -23.85 6.30
CA THR A 97 -62.17 -23.36 6.52
C THR A 97 -62.33 -22.85 7.96
N TYR A 98 -63.36 -22.05 8.20
CA TYR A 98 -63.87 -21.80 9.54
C TYR A 98 -65.35 -22.14 9.61
N THR A 99 -65.82 -22.50 10.81
CA THR A 99 -67.23 -22.82 11.08
C THR A 99 -67.73 -21.89 12.17
N VAL A 100 -68.87 -21.24 11.92
CA VAL A 100 -69.50 -20.27 12.82
C VAL A 100 -70.77 -20.86 13.41
N ILE A 101 -70.98 -20.65 14.70
CA ILE A 101 -72.26 -20.87 15.39
C ILE A 101 -72.78 -19.51 15.85
N ARG A 102 -73.95 -19.12 15.34
CA ARG A 102 -74.67 -17.90 15.74
C ARG A 102 -75.88 -18.26 16.60
N GLY A 103 -75.88 -17.83 17.85
CA GLY A 103 -76.93 -18.17 18.82
C GLY A 103 -77.10 -19.69 18.97
N ASN A 104 -78.33 -20.18 18.76
CA ASN A 104 -78.67 -21.61 18.80
C ASN A 104 -78.79 -22.26 17.40
N SER A 105 -78.34 -21.57 16.34
CA SER A 105 -78.41 -22.09 14.97
C SER A 105 -77.42 -23.24 14.74
N ALA A 106 -77.71 -24.07 13.74
CA ALA A 106 -76.77 -25.10 13.30
C ALA A 106 -75.43 -24.48 12.84
N PRO A 107 -74.28 -25.14 13.06
CA PRO A 107 -72.99 -24.65 12.60
C PRO A 107 -72.94 -24.49 11.07
N VAL A 108 -72.37 -23.39 10.58
CA VAL A 108 -72.23 -23.09 9.16
C VAL A 108 -70.76 -22.94 8.81
N THR A 109 -70.29 -23.68 7.81
CA THR A 109 -68.89 -23.66 7.36
C THR A 109 -68.71 -22.64 6.24
N SER A 110 -67.59 -21.92 6.26
CA SER A 110 -67.18 -20.95 5.25
C SER A 110 -66.91 -21.60 3.90
N GLN A 111 -66.81 -20.76 2.87
CA GLN A 111 -66.15 -21.16 1.63
C GLN A 111 -64.70 -21.58 1.93
N PRO A 112 -64.15 -22.57 1.21
CA PRO A 112 -62.80 -23.08 1.46
C PRO A 112 -61.73 -22.18 0.83
N LEU A 113 -60.62 -21.99 1.55
CA LEU A 113 -59.35 -21.57 0.96
C LEU A 113 -58.53 -22.84 0.65
N ILE A 114 -58.24 -23.07 -0.62
CA ILE A 114 -57.45 -24.22 -1.08
C ILE A 114 -56.03 -23.72 -1.36
N LEU A 115 -55.04 -24.33 -0.69
CA LEU A 115 -53.64 -23.93 -0.80
C LEU A 115 -52.77 -25.12 -1.20
N TYR A 116 -51.86 -24.91 -2.14
CA TYR A 116 -50.76 -25.84 -2.40
C TYR A 116 -49.52 -25.41 -1.61
N VAL A 117 -49.08 -26.26 -0.68
CA VAL A 117 -47.89 -26.01 0.15
C VAL A 117 -46.66 -26.34 -0.67
N LEU A 118 -45.83 -25.33 -0.94
CA LEU A 118 -44.64 -25.49 -1.76
C LEU A 118 -43.61 -26.41 -1.07
N PRO A 119 -42.87 -27.25 -1.82
CA PRO A 119 -41.68 -27.90 -1.29
C PRO A 119 -40.61 -26.85 -0.94
N ILE A 120 -39.71 -27.17 -0.02
CA ILE A 120 -38.60 -26.27 0.33
C ILE A 120 -37.56 -26.31 -0.81
N ALA A 121 -37.17 -25.15 -1.31
CA ALA A 121 -36.15 -25.09 -2.35
C ALA A 121 -34.78 -25.43 -1.76
N LEU A 122 -33.98 -26.26 -2.47
CA LEU A 122 -32.63 -26.63 -2.03
C LEU A 122 -31.70 -25.42 -1.80
N SER A 123 -31.95 -24.31 -2.49
CA SER A 123 -31.21 -23.05 -2.33
C SER A 123 -31.48 -22.34 -1.00
N GLU A 124 -32.61 -22.62 -0.36
CA GLU A 124 -32.98 -22.06 0.95
C GLU A 124 -32.40 -22.87 2.12
N LEU A 125 -31.87 -24.06 1.83
CA LEU A 125 -31.29 -24.95 2.83
C LEU A 125 -29.77 -24.71 2.94
N PRO A 126 -29.21 -24.62 4.16
CA PRO A 126 -27.76 -24.49 4.35
C PRO A 126 -27.03 -25.73 3.83
N ARG A 127 -25.70 -25.63 3.69
CA ARG A 127 -24.86 -26.80 3.36
C ARG A 127 -24.04 -27.18 4.58
N PRO A 128 -23.79 -28.49 4.80
CA PRO A 128 -22.81 -28.90 5.80
C PRO A 128 -21.41 -28.47 5.34
N PHE A 129 -20.50 -28.23 6.28
CA PHE A 129 -19.13 -27.82 5.96
C PHE A 129 -18.12 -28.29 7.01
N ILE A 130 -16.85 -28.31 6.61
CA ILE A 130 -15.70 -28.55 7.49
C ILE A 130 -15.08 -27.18 7.81
N THR A 131 -15.01 -26.80 9.08
CA THR A 131 -14.58 -25.44 9.47
C THR A 131 -13.13 -25.13 9.12
N GLN A 132 -12.29 -26.17 9.00
CA GLN A 132 -10.86 -26.05 8.66
C GLN A 132 -10.59 -25.79 7.17
N ALA A 133 -11.59 -25.91 6.28
CA ALA A 133 -11.42 -25.42 4.92
C ALA A 133 -11.36 -23.88 4.90
N PRO A 134 -10.66 -23.26 3.91
CA PRO A 134 -10.48 -21.81 3.84
C PRO A 134 -11.79 -21.02 3.94
N GLY A 135 -11.75 -19.81 4.48
CA GLY A 135 -12.94 -18.98 4.66
C GLY A 135 -14.01 -19.63 5.54
N PHE A 136 -13.59 -20.34 6.60
CA PHE A 136 -14.47 -21.04 7.55
C PHE A 136 -15.39 -22.07 6.87
N GLY A 137 -14.83 -22.86 5.95
CA GLY A 137 -15.54 -23.91 5.23
C GLY A 137 -16.09 -23.53 3.85
N THR A 138 -15.96 -22.27 3.43
CA THR A 138 -16.43 -21.76 2.13
C THR A 138 -15.45 -21.98 0.97
N GLY A 139 -14.19 -22.28 1.26
CA GLY A 139 -13.17 -22.65 0.28
C GLY A 139 -13.43 -23.99 -0.39
N LEU A 140 -12.85 -24.17 -1.59
CA LEU A 140 -13.00 -25.38 -2.41
C LEU A 140 -11.95 -26.45 -2.10
N VAL A 141 -10.75 -26.07 -1.66
CA VAL A 141 -9.67 -27.00 -1.33
C VAL A 141 -9.66 -27.23 0.18
N LEU A 142 -9.68 -28.51 0.60
CA LEU A 142 -9.50 -28.92 1.98
C LEU A 142 -8.11 -29.54 2.12
N ASP A 143 -7.18 -28.80 2.72
CA ASP A 143 -5.86 -29.31 3.08
C ASP A 143 -5.98 -30.15 4.36
N VAL A 144 -5.66 -31.44 4.25
CA VAL A 144 -5.73 -32.41 5.35
C VAL A 144 -4.34 -32.83 5.84
N SER A 145 -3.27 -32.37 5.18
CA SER A 145 -1.89 -32.81 5.45
C SER A 145 -1.47 -32.53 6.89
N ALA A 146 -1.74 -31.32 7.38
CA ALA A 146 -1.37 -30.84 8.71
C ALA A 146 -2.50 -31.01 9.75
N LEU A 147 -3.70 -31.46 9.37
CA LEU A 147 -4.84 -31.55 10.29
C LEU A 147 -4.66 -32.72 11.27
N THR A 148 -4.93 -32.49 12.56
CA THR A 148 -5.06 -33.55 13.58
C THR A 148 -6.51 -33.93 13.79
N GLU A 149 -7.39 -32.92 13.78
CA GLU A 149 -8.84 -33.05 13.83
C GLU A 149 -9.51 -32.13 12.81
N PHE A 150 -10.77 -32.43 12.51
CA PHE A 150 -11.65 -31.56 11.74
C PHE A 150 -13.03 -31.49 12.37
N THR A 151 -13.70 -30.36 12.20
CA THR A 151 -15.03 -30.11 12.76
C THR A 151 -16.05 -30.13 11.64
N LEU A 152 -16.99 -31.05 11.70
CA LEU A 152 -18.17 -31.04 10.85
C LEU A 152 -19.23 -30.15 11.46
N ARG A 153 -19.79 -29.26 10.65
CA ARG A 153 -20.79 -28.29 11.09
C ARG A 153 -21.94 -28.18 10.11
N ILE A 154 -23.15 -28.05 10.66
CA ILE A 154 -24.35 -27.64 9.94
C ILE A 154 -25.03 -26.50 10.72
N ASN A 155 -25.35 -25.41 10.05
CA ASN A 155 -26.11 -24.32 10.66
C ASN A 155 -27.60 -24.69 10.75
N ALA A 156 -28.34 -24.03 11.64
CA ALA A 156 -29.79 -24.17 11.71
C ALA A 156 -30.43 -23.91 10.33
N TRP A 157 -31.51 -24.66 10.06
CA TRP A 157 -32.21 -24.63 8.78
C TRP A 157 -33.66 -24.17 8.95
N PRO A 158 -34.31 -23.73 7.86
CA PRO A 158 -35.72 -23.38 7.91
C PRO A 158 -36.59 -24.57 8.33
N LEU A 159 -37.63 -24.31 9.14
CA LEU A 159 -38.52 -25.32 9.74
C LEU A 159 -37.82 -26.33 10.65
N GLN A 160 -36.68 -25.97 11.22
CA GLN A 160 -36.05 -26.73 12.28
C GLN A 160 -36.99 -26.84 13.49
N ALA A 161 -37.19 -28.06 13.99
CA ALA A 161 -37.98 -28.34 15.17
C ALA A 161 -37.32 -29.45 16.00
N SER A 162 -37.50 -29.37 17.32
CA SER A 162 -37.03 -30.42 18.24
C SER A 162 -37.64 -31.78 17.87
N GLY A 163 -36.84 -32.84 17.95
CA GLY A 163 -37.24 -34.20 17.58
C GLY A 163 -37.03 -34.57 16.10
N GLN A 164 -36.55 -33.64 15.26
CA GLN A 164 -36.14 -33.97 13.89
C GLN A 164 -34.81 -34.71 13.90
N TYR A 165 -34.76 -35.91 13.32
CA TYR A 165 -33.52 -36.66 13.16
C TYR A 165 -32.74 -36.22 11.92
N PHE A 166 -31.42 -36.32 11.96
CA PHE A 166 -30.57 -35.94 10.83
C PHE A 166 -29.40 -36.89 10.62
N TRP A 167 -28.90 -36.91 9.38
CA TRP A 167 -27.79 -37.75 8.96
C TRP A 167 -26.77 -36.93 8.18
N LEU A 168 -25.51 -37.36 8.28
CA LEU A 168 -24.41 -36.80 7.50
C LEU A 168 -23.44 -37.91 7.11
N ARG A 169 -23.23 -38.01 5.80
CA ARG A 169 -22.33 -38.96 5.17
C ARG A 169 -21.23 -38.24 4.41
N LEU A 170 -20.01 -38.75 4.52
CA LEU A 170 -18.87 -38.33 3.72
C LEU A 170 -18.63 -39.38 2.64
N ARG A 171 -18.52 -38.95 1.39
CA ARG A 171 -18.14 -39.78 0.25
C ARG A 171 -16.88 -39.25 -0.42
N GLY A 172 -15.95 -40.11 -0.75
CA GLY A 172 -14.70 -39.73 -1.40
C GLY A 172 -14.02 -40.90 -2.09
N THR A 173 -12.76 -40.72 -2.43
CA THR A 173 -11.91 -41.77 -3.03
C THR A 173 -10.68 -41.94 -2.16
N ASN A 174 -10.39 -43.16 -1.72
CA ASN A 174 -9.17 -43.49 -0.97
C ASN A 174 -7.96 -43.45 -1.91
N ALA A 175 -6.74 -43.34 -1.36
CA ALA A 175 -5.50 -43.32 -2.15
C ALA A 175 -5.33 -44.54 -3.08
N ASN A 176 -5.92 -45.69 -2.75
CA ASN A 176 -5.93 -46.91 -3.55
C ASN A 176 -7.10 -47.00 -4.55
N ASP A 177 -7.77 -45.89 -4.85
CA ASP A 177 -8.93 -45.78 -5.75
C ASP A 177 -10.22 -46.50 -5.29
N SER A 178 -10.23 -47.09 -4.08
CA SER A 178 -11.47 -47.60 -3.48
C SER A 178 -12.39 -46.47 -3.00
N VAL A 179 -13.69 -46.75 -2.93
CA VAL A 179 -14.68 -45.78 -2.47
C VAL A 179 -14.52 -45.53 -0.96
N PHE A 180 -14.38 -44.27 -0.58
CA PHE A 180 -14.52 -43.83 0.81
C PHE A 180 -15.99 -43.50 1.06
N ASN A 181 -16.61 -44.09 2.08
CA ASN A 181 -18.02 -43.88 2.41
C ASN A 181 -18.25 -44.07 3.91
N GLU A 182 -18.40 -42.96 4.63
CA GLU A 182 -18.50 -42.93 6.09
C GLU A 182 -19.78 -42.22 6.52
N LEU A 183 -20.63 -42.90 7.30
CA LEU A 183 -21.81 -42.29 7.92
C LEU A 183 -21.44 -41.85 9.34
N LEU A 184 -21.37 -40.54 9.57
CA LEU A 184 -20.89 -39.98 10.84
C LEU A 184 -22.01 -39.49 11.75
N TRP A 185 -23.10 -38.99 11.16
CA TRP A 185 -24.33 -38.65 11.90
C TRP A 185 -25.46 -39.55 11.43
N SER A 186 -26.24 -40.07 12.38
CA SER A 186 -27.38 -40.93 12.10
C SER A 186 -28.42 -40.95 13.20
N ALA A 187 -29.69 -41.13 12.82
CA ALA A 187 -30.76 -41.44 13.76
C ALA A 187 -30.56 -42.82 14.43
N PRO A 188 -31.03 -43.02 15.68
CA PRO A 188 -31.67 -42.02 16.55
C PRO A 188 -30.67 -41.15 17.34
N GLY A 189 -29.35 -41.36 17.17
CA GLY A 189 -28.32 -40.67 17.96
C GLY A 189 -28.14 -39.18 17.65
N ASN A 190 -28.53 -38.76 16.45
CA ASN A 190 -28.48 -37.37 15.98
C ASN A 190 -29.90 -36.83 15.77
N VAL A 191 -30.34 -35.99 16.71
CA VAL A 191 -31.66 -35.36 16.75
C VAL A 191 -31.52 -33.88 17.08
N VAL A 192 -32.41 -33.05 16.56
CA VAL A 192 -32.48 -31.63 16.94
C VAL A 192 -32.93 -31.55 18.40
N ASP A 193 -32.03 -31.10 19.25
CA ASP A 193 -32.17 -30.89 20.68
C ASP A 193 -31.45 -29.59 21.09
N GLU A 194 -31.22 -29.39 22.39
CA GLU A 194 -30.51 -28.25 22.98
C GLU A 194 -29.11 -28.00 22.37
N LYS A 195 -28.51 -28.98 21.68
CA LYS A 195 -27.21 -28.79 21.00
C LYS A 195 -27.29 -27.78 19.84
N PHE A 196 -28.49 -27.43 19.38
CA PHE A 196 -28.71 -26.39 18.38
C PHE A 196 -28.95 -24.99 18.97
N ASP A 197 -28.92 -24.79 20.29
CA ASP A 197 -29.20 -23.49 20.93
C ASP A 197 -28.31 -22.35 20.42
N LYS A 198 -27.12 -22.67 19.91
CA LYS A 198 -26.19 -21.71 19.30
C LYS A 198 -26.50 -21.40 17.83
N GLY A 199 -27.60 -21.91 17.29
CA GLY A 199 -27.99 -21.80 15.88
C GLY A 199 -27.21 -22.73 14.94
N PHE A 200 -26.52 -23.74 15.46
CA PHE A 200 -25.77 -24.74 14.68
C PHE A 200 -25.50 -26.00 15.49
N TYR A 201 -25.20 -27.09 14.79
CA TYR A 201 -24.62 -28.30 15.37
C TYR A 201 -23.22 -28.51 14.81
N ALA A 202 -22.27 -28.85 15.69
CA ALA A 202 -20.89 -29.10 15.31
C ALA A 202 -20.29 -30.25 16.13
N GLN A 203 -19.47 -31.06 15.49
CA GLN A 203 -18.78 -32.19 16.14
C GLN A 203 -17.39 -32.38 15.54
N ASN A 204 -16.39 -32.62 16.40
CA ASN A 204 -15.01 -32.88 16.02
C ASN A 204 -14.77 -34.36 15.74
N TYR A 205 -13.90 -34.63 14.77
CA TYR A 205 -13.45 -35.97 14.36
C TYR A 205 -11.94 -35.96 14.10
N SER A 206 -11.26 -37.10 14.32
CA SER A 206 -9.86 -37.24 13.90
C SER A 206 -9.71 -37.11 12.39
N ALA A 207 -8.71 -36.36 11.95
CA ALA A 207 -8.37 -36.14 10.55
C ALA A 207 -7.65 -37.33 9.89
N ASP A 208 -7.24 -38.35 10.65
CA ASP A 208 -6.50 -39.52 10.13
C ASP A 208 -7.24 -40.20 8.97
N ARG A 209 -8.58 -40.29 9.08
CA ARG A 209 -9.43 -40.87 8.04
C ARG A 209 -9.47 -40.04 6.75
N LEU A 210 -9.26 -38.72 6.83
CA LEU A 210 -9.23 -37.85 5.65
C LEU A 210 -7.86 -37.83 4.99
N LYS A 211 -6.78 -38.05 5.77
CA LYS A 211 -5.41 -38.17 5.25
C LYS A 211 -5.20 -39.37 4.33
N GLY A 212 -6.01 -40.43 4.49
CA GLY A 212 -6.00 -41.60 3.62
C GLY A 212 -6.71 -41.43 2.27
N LEU A 213 -7.35 -40.27 2.03
CA LEU A 213 -8.01 -39.97 0.76
C LEU A 213 -6.99 -39.71 -0.34
N LYS A 214 -7.41 -39.89 -1.60
CA LYS A 214 -6.58 -39.62 -2.76
C LYS A 214 -6.39 -38.10 -2.94
N ASP A 215 -5.16 -37.67 -3.18
CA ASP A 215 -4.85 -36.27 -3.48
C ASP A 215 -5.63 -35.77 -4.72
N GLN A 216 -6.05 -34.51 -4.68
CA GLN A 216 -6.92 -33.86 -5.68
C GLN A 216 -8.26 -34.57 -5.95
N SER A 217 -8.66 -35.53 -5.12
CA SER A 217 -9.96 -36.19 -5.26
C SER A 217 -11.08 -35.37 -4.60
N ARG A 218 -12.33 -35.65 -5.00
CA ARG A 218 -13.51 -35.00 -4.44
C ARG A 218 -13.96 -35.68 -3.15
N LEU A 219 -14.06 -34.90 -2.08
CA LEU A 219 -14.80 -35.25 -0.86
C LEU A 219 -16.17 -34.56 -0.89
N THR A 220 -17.25 -35.33 -0.79
CA THR A 220 -18.65 -34.86 -0.78
C THR A 220 -19.26 -35.09 0.60
N LEU A 221 -19.84 -34.04 1.18
CA LEU A 221 -20.68 -34.13 2.38
C LEU A 221 -22.15 -34.13 1.95
N GLU A 222 -22.85 -35.20 2.30
CA GLU A 222 -24.28 -35.42 2.06
C GLU A 222 -25.02 -35.29 3.39
N PHE A 223 -25.88 -34.27 3.52
CA PHE A 223 -26.68 -34.04 4.72
C PHE A 223 -28.17 -34.18 4.40
N MET A 224 -28.92 -34.74 5.34
CA MET A 224 -30.37 -34.93 5.21
C MET A 224 -31.07 -34.89 6.58
N VAL A 225 -32.33 -34.47 6.57
CA VAL A 225 -33.14 -34.27 7.79
C VAL A 225 -34.52 -34.91 7.62
N GLY A 226 -34.92 -35.71 8.61
CA GLY A 226 -36.27 -36.24 8.73
C GLY A 226 -37.16 -35.15 9.31
N LEU A 227 -37.68 -34.26 8.46
CA LEU A 227 -38.46 -33.09 8.90
C LEU A 227 -39.69 -33.48 9.74
N GLN A 228 -40.29 -34.64 9.45
CA GLN A 228 -41.45 -35.20 10.16
C GLN A 228 -41.07 -36.05 11.39
N GLY A 229 -39.78 -36.12 11.75
CA GLY A 229 -39.30 -36.96 12.85
C GLY A 229 -39.18 -38.45 12.50
N LEU A 230 -39.24 -38.81 11.22
CA LEU A 230 -39.06 -40.19 10.76
C LEU A 230 -37.60 -40.65 10.94
N LEU A 231 -37.41 -41.94 11.18
CA LEU A 231 -36.12 -42.58 11.41
C LEU A 231 -35.47 -43.15 10.13
N ASP A 232 -36.21 -43.20 9.01
CA ASP A 232 -35.69 -43.71 7.74
C ASP A 232 -35.05 -42.57 6.93
N PRO A 233 -33.75 -42.65 6.60
CA PRO A 233 -33.12 -41.66 5.72
C PRO A 233 -33.69 -41.63 4.29
N ALA A 234 -34.42 -42.66 3.84
CA ALA A 234 -35.07 -42.65 2.52
C ALA A 234 -36.14 -41.55 2.41
N ASP A 235 -36.82 -41.24 3.52
CA ASP A 235 -37.88 -40.25 3.60
C ASP A 235 -37.38 -38.85 4.03
N ALA A 236 -36.08 -38.72 4.25
CA ALA A 236 -35.48 -37.48 4.74
C ALA A 236 -35.26 -36.45 3.62
N GLN A 237 -35.54 -35.18 3.92
CA GLN A 237 -35.26 -34.05 3.07
C GLN A 237 -33.74 -33.93 2.87
N ARG A 238 -33.30 -34.04 1.61
CA ARG A 238 -31.89 -33.87 1.24
C ARG A 238 -31.53 -32.40 1.15
N PHE A 239 -30.32 -32.08 1.58
CA PHE A 239 -29.74 -30.74 1.47
C PHE A 239 -28.74 -30.74 0.31
N ALA A 240 -28.41 -29.56 -0.21
CA ALA A 240 -27.39 -29.45 -1.25
C ALA A 240 -26.03 -29.92 -0.72
N HIS A 241 -25.33 -30.72 -1.53
CA HIS A 241 -24.03 -31.27 -1.15
C HIS A 241 -22.97 -30.16 -1.04
N ARG A 242 -21.99 -30.39 -0.16
CA ARG A 242 -20.73 -29.65 -0.14
C ARG A 242 -19.63 -30.52 -0.72
N ASN A 243 -18.87 -29.98 -1.67
CA ASN A 243 -17.74 -30.66 -2.27
C ASN A 243 -16.45 -29.92 -1.91
N TYR A 244 -15.43 -30.68 -1.54
CA TYR A 244 -14.05 -30.22 -1.38
C TYR A 244 -13.13 -31.01 -2.33
N ILE A 245 -12.09 -30.36 -2.81
CA ILE A 245 -10.91 -30.99 -3.42
C ILE A 245 -9.94 -31.28 -2.27
N VAL A 246 -9.62 -32.54 -2.05
CA VAL A 246 -8.71 -32.93 -0.95
C VAL A 246 -7.27 -32.65 -1.35
N SER A 247 -6.51 -31.98 -0.49
CA SER A 247 -5.06 -31.88 -0.58
C SER A 247 -4.42 -32.61 0.60
N THR A 248 -3.73 -33.70 0.30
CA THR A 248 -3.00 -34.56 1.24
C THR A 248 -1.51 -34.23 1.31
N THR A 249 -0.97 -33.52 0.31
CA THR A 249 0.44 -33.07 0.27
C THR A 249 0.64 -31.65 0.76
N GLY A 250 -0.43 -30.95 1.12
CA GLY A 250 -0.41 -29.54 1.49
C GLY A 250 -0.40 -28.61 0.27
N SER A 251 -0.71 -27.32 0.47
CA SER A 251 -0.49 -26.31 -0.57
C SER A 251 1.01 -26.04 -0.74
N THR A 252 1.56 -26.33 -1.93
CA THR A 252 2.94 -25.94 -2.26
C THR A 252 3.05 -24.46 -2.62
N ARG A 253 1.93 -23.78 -2.88
CA ARG A 253 1.89 -22.37 -3.24
C ARG A 253 2.32 -21.47 -2.08
N PRO A 254 3.31 -20.58 -2.28
CA PRO A 254 3.65 -19.58 -1.29
C PRO A 254 2.59 -18.47 -1.25
N VAL A 255 2.48 -17.78 -0.13
CA VAL A 255 1.55 -16.67 0.09
C VAL A 255 2.33 -15.45 0.55
N ILE A 256 1.99 -14.27 0.04
CA ILE A 256 2.38 -12.99 0.63
C ILE A 256 1.28 -12.61 1.64
N ASP A 257 1.67 -12.53 2.91
CA ASP A 257 0.77 -12.26 4.04
C ASP A 257 0.78 -10.78 4.43
N SER A 258 1.95 -10.12 4.35
CA SER A 258 2.08 -8.69 4.62
C SER A 258 3.20 -8.03 3.82
N VAL A 259 3.00 -6.74 3.56
CA VAL A 259 4.03 -5.84 3.04
C VAL A 259 4.11 -4.67 4.02
N LYS A 260 5.32 -4.35 4.49
CA LYS A 260 5.57 -3.24 5.41
C LYS A 260 6.54 -2.24 4.81
N ASP A 261 6.32 -0.97 5.03
CA ASP A 261 7.30 0.05 4.68
C ASP A 261 8.51 0.03 5.64
N PRO A 262 9.56 0.85 5.42
CA PRO A 262 10.73 0.91 6.29
C PRO A 262 10.45 1.44 7.71
N LEU A 263 9.33 2.12 7.94
CA LEU A 263 8.90 2.59 9.25
C LEU A 263 8.20 1.48 10.04
N GLY A 264 7.82 0.39 9.36
CA GLY A 264 7.15 -0.78 9.93
C GLY A 264 5.63 -0.77 9.75
N ASP A 265 5.10 0.25 9.08
CA ASP A 265 3.68 0.40 8.81
C ASP A 265 3.23 -0.56 7.70
N ASP A 266 2.04 -1.15 7.85
CA ASP A 266 1.48 -2.09 6.88
C ASP A 266 1.00 -1.35 5.62
N VAL A 267 1.49 -1.80 4.46
CA VAL A 267 1.08 -1.34 3.13
C VAL A 267 0.11 -2.38 2.56
N ALA A 268 -1.19 -2.09 2.67
CA ALA A 268 -2.24 -2.98 2.16
C ALA A 268 -2.12 -3.21 0.64
N ASP A 269 -2.73 -4.29 0.14
CA ASP A 269 -2.79 -4.58 -1.30
C ASP A 269 -3.56 -3.48 -2.05
N GLY A 270 -2.87 -2.82 -3.00
CA GLY A 270 -3.34 -1.66 -3.74
C GLY A 270 -3.07 -0.31 -3.06
N ALA A 271 -2.43 -0.27 -1.89
CA ALA A 271 -2.14 0.97 -1.17
C ALA A 271 -0.86 1.66 -1.65
N ASP A 272 -0.73 2.93 -1.25
CA ASP A 272 0.44 3.75 -1.53
C ASP A 272 1.54 3.55 -0.48
N THR A 273 2.80 3.70 -0.87
CA THR A 273 3.94 3.81 0.04
C THR A 273 4.90 4.89 -0.45
N GLU A 274 5.53 5.62 0.48
CA GLU A 274 6.44 6.72 0.15
C GLU A 274 7.89 6.29 0.02
N HIS A 275 8.13 4.98 0.05
CA HIS A 275 9.46 4.39 0.18
C HIS A 275 9.79 3.45 -0.98
N GLY A 276 11.01 3.59 -1.52
CA GLY A 276 11.55 2.72 -2.59
C GLY A 276 12.02 1.34 -2.10
N SER A 277 11.60 0.94 -0.91
CA SER A 277 11.90 -0.36 -0.32
C SER A 277 10.79 -0.77 0.64
N VAL A 278 10.47 -2.06 0.68
CA VAL A 278 9.48 -2.65 1.57
C VAL A 278 10.00 -3.97 2.13
N THR A 279 9.44 -4.41 3.25
CA THR A 279 9.61 -5.75 3.79
C THR A 279 8.41 -6.60 3.41
N VAL A 280 8.63 -7.71 2.72
CA VAL A 280 7.59 -8.66 2.33
C VAL A 280 7.69 -9.88 3.22
N GLU A 281 6.58 -10.26 3.86
CA GLU A 281 6.49 -11.45 4.71
C GLU A 281 5.39 -12.37 4.19
N GLY A 282 5.56 -13.67 4.43
CA GLY A 282 4.64 -14.66 3.92
C GLY A 282 4.86 -16.06 4.44
N THR A 283 4.12 -17.00 3.85
CA THR A 283 4.16 -18.42 4.17
C THR A 283 4.54 -19.26 2.95
N ALA A 284 5.20 -20.39 3.20
CA ALA A 284 5.61 -21.38 2.20
C ALA A 284 5.87 -22.73 2.90
N VAL A 285 6.24 -23.77 2.15
CA VAL A 285 6.60 -25.07 2.74
C VAL A 285 7.82 -24.91 3.66
N ALA A 286 7.74 -25.43 4.89
CA ALA A 286 8.79 -25.25 5.89
C ALA A 286 10.13 -25.86 5.43
N GLY A 287 11.21 -25.10 5.58
CA GLY A 287 12.56 -25.45 5.14
C GLY A 287 12.85 -25.16 3.66
N GLU A 288 11.84 -24.83 2.87
CA GLU A 288 11.99 -24.59 1.43
C GLU A 288 12.22 -23.10 1.11
N GLN A 289 12.64 -22.81 -0.13
CA GLN A 289 12.91 -21.45 -0.60
C GLN A 289 11.84 -20.90 -1.54
N VAL A 290 11.61 -19.59 -1.45
CA VAL A 290 10.83 -18.80 -2.40
C VAL A 290 11.70 -17.72 -3.03
N GLU A 291 11.36 -17.31 -4.24
CA GLU A 291 11.94 -16.15 -4.93
C GLU A 291 10.87 -15.09 -5.14
N ILE A 292 11.18 -13.84 -4.76
CA ILE A 292 10.25 -12.73 -4.82
C ILE A 292 10.54 -11.93 -6.09
N PHE A 293 9.49 -11.61 -6.84
CA PHE A 293 9.53 -10.85 -8.07
C PHE A 293 8.73 -9.56 -7.95
N ASP A 294 9.19 -8.53 -8.65
CA ASP A 294 8.45 -7.32 -8.98
C ASP A 294 8.23 -7.31 -10.50
N GLY A 295 7.00 -7.62 -10.92
CA GLY A 295 6.69 -7.97 -12.30
C GLY A 295 7.51 -9.19 -12.76
N LEU A 296 8.47 -8.97 -13.66
CA LEU A 296 9.39 -10.02 -14.17
C LEU A 296 10.79 -9.97 -13.54
N VAL A 297 11.07 -8.97 -12.70
CA VAL A 297 12.41 -8.74 -12.13
C VAL A 297 12.52 -9.44 -10.78
N SER A 298 13.51 -10.32 -10.63
CA SER A 298 13.80 -10.94 -9.33
C SER A 298 14.34 -9.92 -8.34
N LYS A 299 13.79 -9.96 -7.11
CA LYS A 299 14.18 -9.11 -5.98
C LYS A 299 14.95 -9.89 -4.91
N GLY A 300 15.09 -11.20 -5.06
CA GLY A 300 15.85 -12.06 -4.15
C GLY A 300 15.07 -13.28 -3.66
N LYS A 301 15.75 -14.09 -2.84
CA LYS A 301 15.23 -15.36 -2.31
C LYS A 301 15.11 -15.31 -0.79
N ALA A 302 14.12 -16.01 -0.25
CA ALA A 302 13.95 -16.20 1.19
C ALA A 302 13.68 -17.68 1.50
N THR A 303 14.22 -18.16 2.62
CA THR A 303 13.94 -19.50 3.14
C THR A 303 12.79 -19.41 4.14
N ALA A 304 11.85 -20.35 4.08
CA ALA A 304 10.74 -20.42 5.01
C ALA A 304 11.15 -21.17 6.29
N ASP A 305 11.53 -20.42 7.33
CA ASP A 305 11.80 -20.99 8.64
C ASP A 305 10.49 -21.35 9.32
N SER A 306 10.31 -22.65 9.61
CA SER A 306 9.07 -23.18 10.19
C SER A 306 7.81 -22.75 9.43
N GLY A 307 7.93 -22.59 8.11
CA GLY A 307 6.84 -22.23 7.19
C GLY A 307 6.64 -20.73 6.98
N ARG A 308 7.41 -19.85 7.65
CA ARG A 308 7.35 -18.39 7.44
C ARG A 308 8.63 -17.85 6.84
N TRP A 309 8.50 -16.92 5.90
CA TRP A 309 9.62 -16.26 5.24
C TRP A 309 9.45 -14.74 5.29
N LYS A 310 10.59 -14.05 5.16
CA LYS A 310 10.69 -12.59 5.14
C LYS A 310 11.80 -12.18 4.18
N LEU A 311 11.54 -11.16 3.35
CA LEU A 311 12.53 -10.57 2.47
C LEU A 311 12.39 -9.05 2.44
N GLN A 312 13.53 -8.35 2.54
CA GLN A 312 13.57 -6.92 2.23
C GLN A 312 13.73 -6.73 0.72
N VAL A 313 12.77 -6.06 0.10
CA VAL A 313 12.75 -5.70 -1.32
C VAL A 313 13.17 -4.23 -1.44
N THR A 314 14.21 -3.94 -2.21
CA THR A 314 14.77 -2.60 -2.39
C THR A 314 14.83 -2.18 -3.86
N GLY A 315 15.01 -0.89 -4.14
CA GLY A 315 15.11 -0.37 -5.50
C GLY A 315 13.78 -0.43 -6.26
N LEU A 316 12.67 -0.17 -5.56
CA LEU A 316 11.37 0.11 -6.16
C LEU A 316 11.36 1.59 -6.58
N THR A 317 10.95 1.84 -7.81
CA THR A 317 10.89 3.19 -8.41
C THR A 317 9.54 3.83 -8.16
N ASP A 318 9.35 5.09 -8.56
CA ASP A 318 8.02 5.70 -8.50
C ASP A 318 7.05 4.97 -9.47
N GLY A 319 5.82 4.73 -9.02
CA GLY A 319 4.76 4.05 -9.77
C GLY A 319 4.30 2.71 -9.18
N GLN A 320 3.49 2.00 -9.96
CA GLN A 320 2.86 0.74 -9.54
C GLN A 320 3.86 -0.43 -9.63
N HIS A 321 3.89 -1.23 -8.56
CA HIS A 321 4.69 -2.44 -8.43
C HIS A 321 3.80 -3.65 -8.12
N GLU A 322 4.07 -4.79 -8.77
CA GLU A 322 3.31 -6.03 -8.60
C GLU A 322 4.23 -7.11 -8.02
N LEU A 323 4.09 -7.38 -6.72
CA LEU A 323 4.93 -8.33 -6.01
C LEU A 323 4.35 -9.74 -6.06
N LYS A 324 5.18 -10.74 -6.38
CA LYS A 324 4.82 -12.17 -6.39
C LYS A 324 5.92 -13.00 -5.72
N ALA A 325 5.54 -14.02 -4.96
CA ALA A 325 6.45 -15.05 -4.47
C ALA A 325 6.30 -16.31 -5.32
N LYS A 326 7.42 -16.87 -5.80
CA LYS A 326 7.46 -18.13 -6.55
C LYS A 326 8.16 -19.20 -5.73
N ALA A 327 7.56 -20.38 -5.59
CA ALA A 327 8.21 -21.52 -4.98
C ALA A 327 9.42 -21.97 -5.82
N LEU A 328 10.54 -22.27 -5.16
CA LEU A 328 11.70 -22.93 -5.77
C LEU A 328 11.70 -24.45 -5.52
N TYR A 329 10.51 -24.97 -5.20
CA TYR A 329 10.22 -26.36 -4.87
C TYR A 329 8.90 -26.77 -5.53
N GLY A 330 8.60 -28.07 -5.50
CA GLY A 330 7.45 -28.63 -6.20
C GLY A 330 7.45 -28.26 -7.69
N GLU A 331 6.27 -27.93 -8.23
CA GLU A 331 6.11 -27.50 -9.63
C GLU A 331 6.36 -25.98 -9.84
N GLY A 332 6.87 -25.28 -8.82
CA GLY A 332 7.18 -23.85 -8.91
C GLY A 332 5.96 -22.93 -8.91
N GLU A 333 4.94 -23.26 -8.09
CA GLU A 333 3.73 -22.45 -7.95
C GLU A 333 4.01 -21.00 -7.52
N VAL A 334 3.15 -20.07 -7.95
CA VAL A 334 3.31 -18.62 -7.72
C VAL A 334 2.17 -18.11 -6.84
N SER A 335 2.45 -17.21 -5.89
CA SER A 335 1.44 -16.57 -5.05
C SER A 335 0.44 -15.74 -5.87
N ARG A 336 -0.63 -15.29 -5.21
CA ARG A 336 -1.36 -14.10 -5.70
C ARG A 336 -0.42 -12.90 -5.76
N SER A 337 -0.75 -11.93 -6.60
CA SER A 337 -0.07 -10.64 -6.64
C SER A 337 -0.40 -9.83 -5.39
N TRP A 338 0.57 -9.07 -4.89
CA TRP A 338 0.36 -7.97 -3.96
C TRP A 338 0.81 -6.69 -4.65
N THR A 339 -0.12 -5.80 -4.91
CA THR A 339 0.15 -4.55 -5.61
C THR A 339 0.45 -3.47 -4.59
N ILE A 340 1.47 -2.65 -4.83
CA ILE A 340 1.70 -1.41 -4.10
C ILE A 340 1.96 -0.30 -5.11
N ASN A 341 1.63 0.92 -4.76
CA ASN A 341 1.97 2.07 -5.57
C ASN A 341 3.01 2.90 -4.80
N VAL A 342 4.24 2.88 -5.30
CA VAL A 342 5.32 3.65 -4.70
C VAL A 342 5.15 5.09 -5.17
N MET A 343 4.73 5.96 -4.26
CA MET A 343 4.69 7.40 -4.45
C MET A 343 5.86 7.98 -3.69
N LEU A 344 7.06 7.96 -4.27
CA LEU A 344 8.20 8.60 -3.61
C LEU A 344 7.86 10.09 -3.43
N LYS A 345 7.39 10.48 -2.24
CA LYS A 345 6.99 11.85 -1.97
C LYS A 345 8.12 12.76 -2.43
N ASP A 346 7.75 13.78 -3.18
CA ASP A 346 8.65 14.72 -3.85
C ASP A 346 9.74 15.18 -2.87
N ARG A 347 10.91 14.54 -2.96
CA ARG A 347 12.11 14.89 -2.17
C ARG A 347 12.83 15.95 -2.97
N GLN A 348 12.28 17.15 -2.95
CA GLN A 348 12.79 18.25 -3.75
C GLN A 348 14.04 18.81 -3.09
N LEU A 349 15.11 18.87 -3.88
CA LEU A 349 16.36 19.53 -3.55
C LEU A 349 16.55 20.65 -4.55
N SER A 350 16.75 21.86 -4.05
CA SER A 350 17.14 23.01 -4.85
C SER A 350 18.30 23.75 -4.20
N ILE A 351 18.95 24.61 -4.99
CA ILE A 351 19.96 25.53 -4.49
C ILE A 351 19.35 26.93 -4.53
N LYS A 352 19.31 27.61 -3.38
CA LYS A 352 18.65 28.91 -3.24
C LYS A 352 19.19 29.95 -4.23
N GLU A 353 20.50 29.90 -4.50
CA GLU A 353 21.21 30.81 -5.39
C GLU A 353 21.05 30.45 -6.88
N SER A 354 20.43 29.31 -7.20
CA SER A 354 20.06 28.95 -8.58
C SER A 354 18.65 29.47 -8.89
N ARG A 355 18.50 30.26 -9.96
CA ARG A 355 17.21 30.88 -10.32
C ARG A 355 16.29 29.94 -11.09
N ASP A 356 16.86 29.01 -11.85
CA ASP A 356 16.17 28.13 -12.79
C ASP A 356 16.28 26.65 -12.43
N ASN A 357 16.99 26.32 -11.35
CA ASN A 357 17.30 24.95 -10.93
C ASN A 357 18.05 24.12 -12.00
N ILE A 358 18.72 24.77 -12.94
CA ILE A 358 19.49 24.13 -14.02
C ILE A 358 20.92 24.70 -14.07
N THR A 359 21.04 26.01 -13.87
CA THR A 359 22.30 26.74 -13.92
C THR A 359 22.56 27.45 -12.59
N LEU A 360 23.84 27.57 -12.24
CA LEU A 360 24.28 28.35 -11.10
C LEU A 360 25.27 29.41 -11.58
N ASP A 361 24.85 30.67 -11.53
CA ASP A 361 25.74 31.79 -11.71
C ASP A 361 26.63 31.91 -10.45
N PRO A 362 27.96 31.72 -10.57
CA PRO A 362 28.86 31.84 -9.43
C PRO A 362 28.79 33.23 -8.77
N LEU A 363 28.41 34.29 -9.48
CA LEU A 363 28.31 35.64 -8.91
C LEU A 363 27.13 35.79 -7.94
N GLU A 364 26.07 34.99 -8.09
CA GLU A 364 24.93 34.98 -7.16
C GLU A 364 25.26 34.27 -5.84
N ALA A 365 26.34 33.48 -5.82
CA ALA A 365 26.75 32.64 -4.69
C ALA A 365 28.08 33.08 -4.05
N LEU A 366 28.41 34.38 -4.09
CA LEU A 366 29.65 34.91 -3.50
C LEU A 366 29.70 34.83 -1.98
N GLN A 367 28.54 34.97 -1.33
CA GLN A 367 28.44 35.01 0.14
C GLN A 367 27.88 33.72 0.74
N SER A 368 27.03 33.02 0.00
CA SER A 368 26.37 31.79 0.45
C SER A 368 26.18 30.83 -0.71
N LEU A 369 26.17 29.55 -0.36
CA LEU A 369 25.68 28.47 -1.20
C LEU A 369 24.77 27.63 -0.32
N THR A 370 23.51 27.49 -0.71
CA THR A 370 22.48 27.04 0.23
C THR A 370 21.61 25.96 -0.39
N ALA A 371 21.65 24.76 0.20
CA ALA A 371 20.70 23.70 -0.13
C ALA A 371 19.35 23.95 0.56
N VAL A 372 18.28 23.84 -0.21
CA VAL A 372 16.90 23.91 0.28
C VAL A 372 16.26 22.55 0.03
N LEU A 373 15.82 21.92 1.12
CA LEU A 373 15.30 20.55 1.15
C LEU A 373 13.82 20.62 1.51
N ASP A 374 12.97 20.18 0.59
CA ASP A 374 11.55 20.02 0.84
C ASP A 374 11.19 18.53 0.79
N TYR A 375 10.88 17.98 1.97
CA TYR A 375 10.42 16.61 2.16
C TYR A 375 9.57 16.54 3.44
N GLU A 376 8.85 15.44 3.65
CA GLU A 376 8.11 15.19 4.90
C GLU A 376 9.05 14.90 6.07
N MET A 377 9.66 15.97 6.57
CA MET A 377 10.63 15.93 7.64
C MET A 377 9.98 15.71 9.01
N GLU A 378 10.61 14.86 9.82
CA GLU A 378 10.40 14.82 11.27
C GLU A 378 11.52 15.61 11.96
N PRO A 379 11.25 16.30 13.08
CA PRO A 379 12.26 17.13 13.74
C PRO A 379 13.54 16.39 14.15
N SER A 380 13.42 15.09 14.41
CA SER A 380 14.50 14.17 14.79
C SER A 380 15.27 13.59 13.60
N ASP A 381 14.86 13.82 12.35
CA ASP A 381 15.56 13.30 11.19
C ASP A 381 17.00 13.83 11.13
N SER A 382 17.97 12.93 10.94
CA SER A 382 19.38 13.26 10.78
C SER A 382 19.72 13.35 9.29
N ILE A 383 20.00 14.56 8.79
CA ILE A 383 20.19 14.89 7.38
C ILE A 383 21.67 15.12 7.06
N THR A 384 22.13 14.62 5.93
CA THR A 384 23.40 14.99 5.29
C THR A 384 23.14 15.45 3.86
N VAL A 385 23.87 16.46 3.38
CA VAL A 385 23.86 16.88 1.97
C VAL A 385 25.22 16.55 1.36
N THR A 386 25.21 15.89 0.21
CA THR A 386 26.41 15.56 -0.55
C THR A 386 26.41 16.34 -1.86
N CYS A 387 27.54 16.97 -2.14
CA CYS A 387 27.85 17.70 -3.35
C CYS A 387 29.05 17.00 -4.02
N THR A 388 28.85 16.53 -5.25
CA THR A 388 29.83 15.76 -6.02
C THR A 388 30.21 16.53 -7.27
N ALA A 389 31.49 16.88 -7.39
CA ALA A 389 32.03 17.51 -8.58
C ALA A 389 32.22 16.50 -9.72
N GLU A 390 32.20 17.00 -10.95
CA GLU A 390 32.48 16.22 -12.16
C GLU A 390 33.87 15.54 -12.09
N PRO A 391 34.01 14.29 -12.61
CA PRO A 391 35.29 13.60 -12.65
C PRO A 391 36.43 14.44 -13.25
N GLY A 392 37.62 14.36 -12.64
CA GLY A 392 38.77 15.20 -13.00
C GLY A 392 38.86 16.50 -12.20
N THR A 393 37.84 16.87 -11.43
CA THR A 393 37.92 17.97 -10.47
C THR A 393 38.66 17.52 -9.20
N PRO A 394 39.50 18.38 -8.58
CA PRO A 394 40.13 18.07 -7.29
C PRO A 394 39.11 17.69 -6.21
N ALA A 395 39.52 16.85 -5.26
CA ALA A 395 38.65 16.36 -4.18
C ALA A 395 37.99 17.49 -3.38
N ALA A 396 38.65 18.64 -3.25
CA ALA A 396 38.12 19.83 -2.58
C ALA A 396 36.91 20.48 -3.29
N GLY A 397 36.61 20.09 -4.54
CA GLY A 397 35.38 20.47 -5.25
C GLY A 397 34.15 19.65 -4.85
N SER A 398 34.33 18.57 -4.08
CA SER A 398 33.23 17.76 -3.53
C SER A 398 33.16 17.90 -2.01
N HIS A 399 31.97 17.74 -1.44
CA HIS A 399 31.75 17.86 0.00
C HIS A 399 30.52 17.10 0.46
N THR A 400 30.62 16.49 1.64
CA THR A 400 29.46 15.98 2.38
C THR A 400 29.41 16.70 3.72
N THR A 401 28.24 17.27 4.04
CA THR A 401 28.05 17.97 5.32
C THR A 401 28.08 16.98 6.48
N ASN A 402 28.46 17.45 7.67
CA ASN A 402 28.16 16.71 8.88
C ASN A 402 26.64 16.51 9.04
N PRO A 403 26.18 15.44 9.70
CA PRO A 403 24.76 15.24 9.96
C PRO A 403 24.15 16.39 10.77
N VAL A 404 23.01 16.90 10.32
CA VAL A 404 22.24 17.95 10.98
C VAL A 404 20.81 17.50 11.24
N LEU A 405 20.21 17.93 12.35
CA LEU A 405 18.80 17.68 12.59
C LEU A 405 17.93 18.50 11.63
N ALA A 406 16.84 17.89 11.16
CA ALA A 406 15.83 18.56 10.36
C ALA A 406 15.18 19.72 11.13
N GLY A 407 14.82 19.49 12.40
CA GLY A 407 14.14 20.48 13.23
C GLY A 407 12.70 20.74 12.78
N ASN A 408 12.11 21.85 13.23
CA ASN A 408 10.67 22.11 13.07
C ASN A 408 10.30 23.03 11.89
N ILE A 409 11.27 23.46 11.07
CA ILE A 409 11.06 24.43 9.98
C ILE A 409 11.23 23.76 8.61
N ARG A 410 10.17 23.77 7.81
CA ARG A 410 10.11 23.26 6.44
C ARG A 410 9.84 24.41 5.44
N PRO A 411 10.55 24.50 4.30
CA PRO A 411 11.64 23.63 3.87
C PRO A 411 12.90 23.82 4.72
N ARG A 412 13.69 22.75 4.85
CA ARG A 412 14.94 22.77 5.63
C ARG A 412 16.06 23.38 4.80
N VAL A 413 16.76 24.35 5.37
CA VAL A 413 17.87 25.06 4.73
C VAL A 413 19.20 24.60 5.33
N ILE A 414 20.15 24.19 4.50
CA ILE A 414 21.49 23.72 4.90
C ILE A 414 22.57 24.51 4.15
N PRO A 415 23.47 25.23 4.83
CA PRO A 415 24.58 25.93 4.19
C PRO A 415 25.63 24.94 3.67
N LEU A 416 26.14 25.21 2.47
CA LEU A 416 27.22 24.47 1.84
C LEU A 416 28.47 25.38 1.72
N PRO A 417 29.68 24.80 1.62
CA PRO A 417 30.89 25.58 1.43
C PRO A 417 30.89 26.30 0.07
N VAL A 418 30.88 27.64 0.08
CA VAL A 418 31.04 28.48 -1.11
C VAL A 418 32.28 28.12 -1.95
N PRO A 419 33.46 27.77 -1.36
CA PRO A 419 34.65 27.45 -2.15
C PRO A 419 34.48 26.31 -3.16
N LEU A 420 33.46 25.44 -3.03
CA LEU A 420 33.17 24.38 -4.00
C LEU A 420 32.98 24.90 -5.43
N LEU A 421 32.45 26.11 -5.56
CA LEU A 421 32.17 26.72 -6.87
C LEU A 421 33.44 27.05 -7.64
N ALA A 422 34.51 27.48 -6.95
CA ALA A 422 35.79 27.81 -7.58
C ALA A 422 36.41 26.60 -8.31
N PHE A 423 36.20 25.39 -7.80
CA PHE A 423 36.69 24.14 -8.41
C PHE A 423 35.84 23.68 -9.60
N SER A 424 34.59 24.15 -9.67
CA SER A 424 33.56 23.62 -10.57
C SER A 424 33.09 24.62 -11.62
N LEU A 425 33.76 25.77 -11.77
CA LEU A 425 33.43 26.77 -12.81
C LEU A 425 33.43 26.13 -14.20
N GLY A 426 32.33 26.30 -14.95
CA GLY A 426 32.14 25.71 -16.27
C GLY A 426 31.88 24.20 -16.27
N LYS A 427 31.72 23.57 -15.10
CA LYS A 427 31.53 22.12 -14.91
C LYS A 427 30.17 21.80 -14.28
N LYS A 428 29.85 20.51 -14.22
CA LYS A 428 28.67 20.02 -13.50
C LYS A 428 28.95 19.77 -12.02
N LEU A 429 27.95 20.09 -11.20
CA LEU A 429 27.93 19.84 -9.77
C LEU A 429 26.64 19.10 -9.41
N VAL A 430 26.75 17.94 -8.78
CA VAL A 430 25.60 17.07 -8.48
C VAL A 430 25.35 17.02 -6.98
N PHE A 431 24.11 17.29 -6.59
CA PHE A 431 23.68 17.33 -5.20
C PHE A 431 22.73 16.18 -4.89
N THR A 432 22.88 15.60 -3.70
CA THR A 432 21.91 14.68 -3.08
C THR A 432 21.76 15.02 -1.62
N PHE A 433 20.63 14.69 -1.01
CA PHE A 433 20.53 14.64 0.45
C PHE A 433 20.14 13.24 0.91
N THR A 434 20.62 12.86 2.08
CA THR A 434 20.26 11.61 2.75
C THR A 434 19.78 11.92 4.15
N TYR A 435 18.63 11.39 4.54
CA TYR A 435 18.13 11.50 5.92
C TYR A 435 17.97 10.11 6.56
N THR A 436 18.15 10.05 7.88
CA THR A 436 17.94 8.86 8.70
C THR A 436 16.93 9.19 9.80
N ARG A 437 15.86 8.38 9.89
CA ARG A 437 14.80 8.54 10.89
C ARG A 437 14.91 7.45 11.95
N GLY A 438 15.30 7.84 13.17
CA GLY A 438 15.50 6.89 14.27
C GLY A 438 16.52 5.81 13.92
N ALA A 439 16.12 4.54 14.04
CA ALA A 439 16.94 3.37 13.70
C ALA A 439 16.73 2.84 12.27
N SER A 440 15.94 3.55 11.45
CA SER A 440 15.65 3.15 10.07
C SER A 440 16.88 3.27 9.18
N LEU A 441 16.89 2.58 8.05
CA LEU A 441 17.96 2.74 7.05
C LEU A 441 17.94 4.15 6.44
N PRO A 442 19.10 4.68 6.02
CA PRO A 442 19.17 5.99 5.38
C PRO A 442 18.40 6.01 4.05
N VAL A 443 17.74 7.13 3.79
CA VAL A 443 16.94 7.37 2.58
C VAL A 443 17.56 8.53 1.80
N THR A 444 17.93 8.31 0.54
CA THR A 444 18.62 9.29 -0.32
C THR A 444 17.70 9.85 -1.40
N SER A 445 17.78 11.16 -1.65
CA SER A 445 17.05 11.86 -2.72
C SER A 445 17.55 11.46 -4.12
N PRO A 446 16.75 11.67 -5.18
CA PRO A 446 17.27 11.70 -6.54
C PRO A 446 18.42 12.72 -6.69
N PRO A 447 19.35 12.52 -7.64
CA PRO A 447 20.41 13.47 -7.91
C PRO A 447 19.87 14.74 -8.55
N PHE A 448 20.27 15.88 -8.01
CA PHE A 448 19.98 17.21 -8.55
C PHE A 448 21.27 17.81 -9.15
N ALA A 449 21.32 17.96 -10.47
CA ALA A 449 22.52 18.43 -11.17
C ALA A 449 22.38 19.89 -11.62
N LEU A 450 23.41 20.69 -11.34
CA LEU A 450 23.53 22.07 -11.82
C LEU A 450 24.76 22.23 -12.72
N ASN A 451 24.61 23.04 -13.76
CA ASN A 451 25.73 23.53 -14.56
C ASN A 451 26.24 24.83 -13.93
N VAL A 452 27.44 24.82 -13.39
CA VAL A 452 28.06 26.02 -12.82
C VAL A 452 28.63 26.85 -13.97
N LEU A 453 28.20 28.10 -14.09
CA LEU A 453 28.65 28.97 -15.17
C LEU A 453 30.10 29.42 -14.97
N THR A 454 30.74 29.87 -16.04
CA THR A 454 32.04 30.55 -15.97
C THR A 454 31.85 31.99 -15.50
N ILE A 455 32.86 32.54 -14.81
CA ILE A 455 32.86 33.96 -14.43
C ILE A 455 33.27 34.80 -15.65
N PRO A 456 32.55 35.90 -15.98
CA PRO A 456 32.94 36.80 -17.07
C PRO A 456 34.36 37.37 -16.87
N THR A 457 35.12 37.48 -17.96
CA THR A 457 36.51 37.97 -17.91
C THR A 457 36.64 39.40 -17.35
N ALA A 458 35.60 40.23 -17.53
CA ALA A 458 35.55 41.60 -17.01
C ALA A 458 35.63 41.70 -15.48
N GLU A 459 35.31 40.61 -14.75
CA GLU A 459 35.43 40.56 -13.30
C GLU A 459 36.89 40.34 -12.82
N PHE A 460 37.81 40.04 -13.74
CA PHE A 460 39.21 39.77 -13.46
C PHE A 460 40.09 40.98 -13.82
N VAL A 461 40.09 41.96 -12.92
CA VAL A 461 40.77 43.25 -13.12
C VAL A 461 42.28 43.14 -12.89
N ALA A 462 43.05 43.58 -13.89
CA ALA A 462 44.51 43.58 -13.87
C ALA A 462 45.11 44.38 -12.69
N PRO A 463 46.25 43.94 -12.12
CA PRO A 463 46.95 44.71 -11.10
C PRO A 463 47.49 46.04 -11.64
N VAL A 464 47.66 47.02 -10.75
CA VAL A 464 48.01 48.40 -11.10
C VAL A 464 49.31 48.84 -10.47
N ILE A 465 50.14 49.57 -11.23
CA ILE A 465 51.30 50.27 -10.68
C ILE A 465 50.84 51.60 -10.09
N THR A 466 50.99 51.80 -8.78
CA THR A 466 50.46 52.99 -8.10
C THR A 466 51.17 54.28 -8.53
N GLN A 467 52.47 54.20 -8.86
CA GLN A 467 53.27 55.34 -9.34
C GLN A 467 52.85 55.85 -10.73
N ALA A 468 52.08 55.07 -11.50
CA ALA A 468 51.48 55.56 -12.74
C ALA A 468 50.30 56.53 -12.50
N ASN A 469 49.89 56.70 -11.24
CA ASN A 469 48.90 57.67 -10.76
C ASN A 469 47.56 57.64 -11.53
N GLY A 470 47.08 56.43 -11.83
CA GLY A 470 45.84 56.20 -12.57
C GLY A 470 45.94 56.37 -14.09
N THR A 471 47.14 56.65 -14.63
CA THR A 471 47.38 56.80 -16.07
C THR A 471 47.98 55.52 -16.68
N THR A 472 48.09 55.48 -18.02
CA THR A 472 48.80 54.43 -18.77
C THR A 472 50.27 54.78 -19.04
N VAL A 473 50.81 55.79 -18.35
CA VAL A 473 52.22 56.20 -18.45
C VAL A 473 52.89 55.94 -17.11
N LEU A 474 54.02 55.24 -17.14
CA LEU A 474 54.88 55.04 -15.97
C LEU A 474 56.11 55.93 -16.11
N ASP A 475 56.13 57.03 -15.37
CA ASP A 475 57.24 57.98 -15.34
C ASP A 475 58.28 57.52 -14.30
N LEU A 476 59.45 57.08 -14.75
CA LEU A 476 60.46 56.49 -13.87
C LEU A 476 61.07 57.51 -12.90
N LYS A 477 60.86 58.82 -13.11
CA LYS A 477 61.23 59.85 -12.12
C LYS A 477 60.43 59.73 -10.83
N ASP A 478 59.20 59.21 -10.91
CA ASP A 478 58.28 59.05 -9.78
C ASP A 478 58.48 57.68 -9.09
N VAL A 479 59.46 56.90 -9.55
CA VAL A 479 59.82 55.58 -9.03
C VAL A 479 61.19 55.65 -8.35
N THR A 480 61.22 55.97 -7.05
CA THR A 480 62.50 56.22 -6.33
C THR A 480 63.13 54.99 -5.69
N ALA A 481 62.34 53.99 -5.26
CA ALA A 481 62.81 52.78 -4.58
C ALA A 481 62.23 51.47 -5.18
N GLY A 482 61.65 51.57 -6.39
CA GLY A 482 60.85 50.53 -7.03
C GLY A 482 59.39 50.93 -7.16
N ALA A 483 58.64 50.23 -8.00
CA ALA A 483 57.23 50.52 -8.27
C ALA A 483 56.33 49.54 -7.51
N THR A 484 55.26 50.03 -6.90
CA THR A 484 54.31 49.21 -6.15
C THR A 484 53.25 48.68 -7.09
N LEU A 485 53.27 47.37 -7.32
CA LEU A 485 52.23 46.65 -8.04
C LEU A 485 51.14 46.23 -7.05
N LEU A 486 49.96 46.82 -7.18
CA LEU A 486 48.80 46.60 -6.32
C LEU A 486 47.82 45.65 -7.00
N PHE A 487 47.49 44.56 -6.30
CA PHE A 487 46.49 43.59 -6.69
C PHE A 487 45.20 43.80 -5.90
N GLY A 488 44.06 43.60 -6.57
CA GLY A 488 42.74 43.50 -5.96
C GLY A 488 42.35 42.05 -5.63
N GLY A 489 41.08 41.85 -5.32
CA GLY A 489 40.44 40.54 -5.24
C GLY A 489 39.61 40.26 -6.49
N TRP A 490 39.16 39.02 -6.62
CA TRP A 490 38.26 38.58 -7.68
C TRP A 490 37.16 37.68 -7.09
N PRO A 491 36.05 37.46 -7.82
CA PRO A 491 35.00 36.52 -7.43
C PRO A 491 35.57 35.14 -7.04
N HIS A 492 35.12 34.59 -5.91
CA HIS A 492 35.59 33.31 -5.36
C HIS A 492 37.10 33.22 -5.11
N MET A 493 37.77 34.34 -4.83
CA MET A 493 39.17 34.33 -4.40
C MET A 493 39.32 33.52 -3.11
N ALA A 494 40.25 32.57 -3.12
CA ALA A 494 40.50 31.70 -1.98
C ALA A 494 42.00 31.40 -1.82
N MET A 495 42.41 31.15 -0.58
CA MET A 495 43.76 30.69 -0.28
C MET A 495 44.07 29.40 -1.06
N GLY A 496 45.27 29.32 -1.64
CA GLY A 496 45.74 28.14 -2.37
C GLY A 496 45.55 28.22 -3.89
N GLN A 497 44.75 29.16 -4.40
CA GLN A 497 44.63 29.40 -5.85
C GLN A 497 46.00 29.72 -6.46
N ARG A 498 46.36 29.03 -7.54
CA ARG A 498 47.70 29.09 -8.14
C ARG A 498 47.79 30.29 -9.06
N ILE A 499 48.87 31.06 -8.95
CA ILE A 499 49.00 32.36 -9.64
C ILE A 499 50.32 32.48 -10.39
N TRP A 500 50.27 33.22 -11.50
CA TRP A 500 51.45 33.62 -12.27
C TRP A 500 51.44 35.12 -12.51
N LEU A 501 52.63 35.68 -12.64
CA LEU A 501 52.84 37.07 -12.96
C LEU A 501 54.03 37.18 -13.90
N ASP A 502 53.75 37.65 -15.10
CA ASP A 502 54.72 37.85 -16.16
C ASP A 502 54.74 39.33 -16.53
N LEU A 503 55.93 39.91 -16.58
CA LEU A 503 56.18 41.24 -17.12
C LEU A 503 56.82 41.10 -18.50
N GLU A 504 56.26 41.77 -19.49
CA GLU A 504 56.79 41.80 -20.85
C GLU A 504 57.18 43.23 -21.20
N GLY A 505 58.43 43.42 -21.64
CA GLY A 505 58.97 44.74 -21.94
C GLY A 505 60.08 44.72 -22.98
N THR A 506 60.59 45.89 -23.32
CA THR A 506 61.71 46.06 -24.26
C THR A 506 62.83 46.82 -23.58
N ASN A 507 64.06 46.30 -23.62
CA ASN A 507 65.21 47.01 -23.07
C ASN A 507 65.73 48.10 -24.00
N THR A 508 66.68 48.89 -23.52
CA THR A 508 67.32 49.99 -24.28
C THR A 508 68.00 49.56 -25.59
N SER A 509 68.40 48.28 -25.74
CA SER A 509 68.95 47.75 -27.01
C SER A 509 67.87 47.31 -28.02
N GLY A 510 66.59 47.33 -27.63
CA GLY A 510 65.47 46.89 -28.45
C GLY A 510 65.14 45.40 -28.34
N ALA A 511 65.84 44.64 -27.48
CA ALA A 511 65.54 43.23 -27.23
C ALA A 511 64.43 43.06 -26.17
N SER A 512 63.79 41.89 -26.16
CA SER A 512 62.82 41.52 -25.12
C SER A 512 63.46 41.54 -23.74
N HIS A 513 62.77 42.17 -22.79
CA HIS A 513 63.18 42.33 -21.39
C HIS A 513 62.09 41.78 -20.48
N ASN A 514 61.76 40.50 -20.66
CA ASN A 514 60.67 39.87 -19.94
C ASN A 514 61.14 39.37 -18.57
N LEU A 515 60.26 39.44 -17.57
CA LEU A 515 60.51 38.93 -16.22
C LEU A 515 59.32 38.08 -15.76
N ASN A 516 59.57 36.79 -15.56
CA ASN A 516 58.65 35.92 -14.85
C ASN A 516 58.87 36.11 -13.34
N LEU A 517 57.92 36.80 -12.69
CA LEU A 517 57.98 37.04 -11.25
C LEU A 517 57.43 35.84 -10.49
N TRP A 518 56.30 35.29 -10.94
CA TRP A 518 55.61 34.20 -10.25
C TRP A 518 55.28 33.04 -11.17
N THR A 519 55.37 31.84 -10.59
CA THR A 519 55.02 30.58 -11.23
C THR A 519 54.00 29.85 -10.38
N GLY A 520 52.95 29.27 -10.97
CA GLY A 520 51.88 28.62 -10.20
C GLY A 520 52.31 27.44 -9.34
N THR A 521 53.44 26.78 -9.65
CA THR A 521 54.00 25.73 -8.80
C THR A 521 54.60 26.27 -7.50
N ARG A 522 55.02 27.54 -7.47
CA ARG A 522 55.67 28.19 -6.31
C ARG A 522 54.81 29.27 -5.65
N ASN A 523 53.83 29.81 -6.39
CA ASN A 523 53.06 30.97 -5.97
C ASN A 523 51.57 30.61 -5.92
N SER A 524 50.94 30.99 -4.81
CA SER A 524 49.52 30.87 -4.61
C SER A 524 48.99 32.04 -3.79
N VAL A 525 47.69 32.30 -3.86
CA VAL A 525 47.03 33.24 -2.96
C VAL A 525 47.22 32.76 -1.52
N HIS A 526 47.76 33.62 -0.68
CA HIS A 526 47.97 33.34 0.74
C HIS A 526 46.79 33.88 1.57
N ARG A 527 46.64 33.37 2.81
CA ARG A 527 45.50 33.67 3.67
C ARG A 527 45.21 35.17 3.84
N SER A 528 46.25 35.98 4.06
CA SER A 528 46.06 37.42 4.28
C SER A 528 45.44 38.10 3.06
N TRP A 529 45.98 37.91 1.86
CA TRP A 529 45.39 38.45 0.64
C TRP A 529 43.96 37.97 0.41
N ALA A 530 43.69 36.66 0.58
CA ALA A 530 42.34 36.12 0.45
C ALA A 530 41.34 36.82 1.41
N SER A 531 41.77 37.21 2.61
CA SER A 531 40.93 37.89 3.60
C SER A 531 40.79 39.40 3.40
N THR A 532 41.84 40.08 2.91
CA THR A 532 41.85 41.55 2.78
C THR A 532 41.37 42.02 1.42
N GLY A 533 41.36 41.14 0.40
CA GLY A 533 41.03 41.53 -0.97
C GLY A 533 42.09 42.39 -1.64
N SER A 534 43.28 42.54 -1.04
CA SER A 534 44.36 43.30 -1.64
C SER A 534 45.74 42.79 -1.23
N TYR A 535 46.68 42.89 -2.16
CA TYR A 535 48.08 42.55 -1.96
C TYR A 535 48.96 43.48 -2.76
N SER A 536 50.16 43.78 -2.26
CA SER A 536 51.11 44.64 -2.97
C SER A 536 52.49 44.02 -3.00
N VAL A 537 53.18 44.26 -4.11
CA VAL A 537 54.53 43.76 -4.38
C VAL A 537 55.35 44.91 -4.95
N THR A 538 56.61 45.00 -4.54
CA THR A 538 57.53 45.99 -5.12
C THR A 538 58.24 45.41 -6.33
N LEU A 539 58.03 46.01 -7.49
CA LEU A 539 58.85 45.81 -8.69
C LEU A 539 60.18 46.55 -8.52
N ALA A 540 61.28 45.82 -8.65
CA ALA A 540 62.61 46.39 -8.44
C ALA A 540 62.91 47.51 -9.46
N TYR A 541 63.37 48.66 -8.96
CA TYR A 541 63.79 49.76 -9.82
C TYR A 541 64.90 49.34 -10.80
N SER A 542 65.78 48.43 -10.37
CA SER A 542 66.87 47.90 -11.19
C SER A 542 66.41 47.18 -12.46
N TYR A 543 65.21 46.59 -12.44
CA TYR A 543 64.56 46.02 -13.62
C TYR A 543 63.92 47.12 -14.48
N LEU A 544 63.18 48.03 -13.85
CA LEU A 544 62.40 49.07 -14.54
C LEU A 544 63.30 50.07 -15.31
N GLN A 545 64.45 50.46 -14.75
CA GLN A 545 65.39 51.40 -15.38
C GLN A 545 66.02 50.86 -16.68
N GLN A 546 65.96 49.55 -16.92
CA GLN A 546 66.50 48.94 -18.14
C GLN A 546 65.49 48.98 -19.29
N LEU A 547 64.23 49.33 -19.01
CA LEU A 547 63.19 49.47 -20.03
C LEU A 547 63.44 50.71 -20.88
N ARG A 548 63.26 50.58 -22.20
CA ARG A 548 63.48 51.66 -23.16
C ARG A 548 62.42 52.75 -23.02
N ASP A 549 62.83 54.01 -23.12
CA ASP A 549 61.91 55.14 -23.21
C ASP A 549 60.92 54.96 -24.38
N GLY A 550 59.64 55.25 -24.13
CA GLY A 550 58.54 55.07 -25.08
C GLY A 550 58.11 53.62 -25.33
N SER A 551 58.80 52.62 -24.76
CA SER A 551 58.39 51.20 -24.89
C SER A 551 57.20 50.85 -24.00
N LYS A 552 56.58 49.70 -24.27
CA LYS A 552 55.48 49.15 -23.47
C LYS A 552 56.02 48.21 -22.40
N LEU A 553 55.43 48.28 -21.22
CA LEU A 553 55.50 47.26 -20.18
C LEU A 553 54.10 46.67 -20.02
N ALA A 554 53.93 45.41 -20.43
CA ALA A 554 52.70 44.66 -20.24
C ALA A 554 52.78 43.80 -18.98
N ILE A 555 51.72 43.80 -18.19
CA ILE A 555 51.56 43.01 -16.97
C ILE A 555 50.50 41.95 -17.26
N ARG A 556 50.91 40.68 -17.21
CA ARG A 556 50.03 39.53 -17.39
C ARG A 556 49.91 38.79 -16.08
N PHE A 557 48.67 38.70 -15.58
CA PHE A 557 48.33 37.97 -14.37
C PHE A 557 47.31 36.88 -14.69
N ARG A 558 47.47 35.70 -14.10
CA ARG A 558 46.56 34.56 -14.31
C ARG A 558 46.43 33.72 -13.05
N VAL A 559 45.29 33.06 -12.91
CA VAL A 559 44.95 32.25 -11.73
C VAL A 559 44.25 30.93 -12.09
N ASN A 560 44.60 29.83 -11.44
CA ASN A 560 43.74 28.64 -11.39
C ASN A 560 42.86 28.68 -10.15
N MET A 561 41.55 28.71 -10.38
CA MET A 561 40.52 28.79 -9.34
C MET A 561 40.41 27.50 -8.51
N ASP A 562 40.76 26.36 -9.12
CA ASP A 562 40.71 25.01 -8.55
C ASP A 562 41.99 24.60 -7.80
N GLN A 563 42.94 25.53 -7.63
CA GLN A 563 44.20 25.33 -6.90
C GLN A 563 45.17 24.32 -7.54
N VAL A 564 44.88 23.84 -8.75
CA VAL A 564 45.80 23.01 -9.53
C VAL A 564 46.70 23.93 -10.36
N ALA A 565 48.01 23.70 -10.31
CA ALA A 565 48.94 24.53 -11.07
C ALA A 565 48.97 24.05 -12.53
N ASP A 566 48.13 24.63 -13.38
CA ASP A 566 48.08 24.34 -14.80
C ASP A 566 47.90 25.64 -15.62
N PRO A 567 48.96 26.10 -16.31
CA PRO A 567 48.95 27.36 -17.04
C PRO A 567 47.94 27.41 -18.20
N GLU A 568 47.53 26.26 -18.75
CA GLU A 568 46.60 26.19 -19.89
C GLU A 568 45.14 26.37 -19.49
N THR A 569 44.81 26.05 -18.23
CA THR A 569 43.46 26.18 -17.67
C THR A 569 43.31 27.42 -16.76
N ALA A 570 44.38 28.20 -16.61
CA ALA A 570 44.39 29.39 -15.79
C ALA A 570 43.52 30.50 -16.40
N VAL A 571 42.67 31.11 -15.58
CA VAL A 571 41.90 32.30 -15.95
C VAL A 571 42.87 33.47 -16.09
N VAL A 572 42.84 34.10 -17.27
CA VAL A 572 43.70 35.23 -17.61
C VAL A 572 42.98 36.54 -17.29
N PHE A 573 43.64 37.40 -16.53
CA PHE A 573 43.16 38.75 -16.26
C PHE A 573 43.43 39.66 -17.46
N ASP A 574 42.71 40.78 -17.54
CA ASP A 574 43.01 41.80 -18.53
C ASP A 574 44.51 42.18 -18.49
N VAL A 575 45.11 42.42 -19.66
CA VAL A 575 46.50 42.84 -19.73
C VAL A 575 46.58 44.33 -19.41
N ARG A 576 47.40 44.69 -18.42
CA ARG A 576 47.68 46.10 -18.11
C ARG A 576 48.95 46.54 -18.83
N GLU A 577 48.85 47.59 -19.64
CA GLU A 577 49.99 48.15 -20.35
C GLU A 577 50.35 49.55 -19.86
N TYR A 578 51.64 49.77 -19.63
CA TYR A 578 52.21 51.08 -19.34
C TYR A 578 53.20 51.50 -20.42
N THR A 579 53.14 52.76 -20.83
CA THR A 579 54.18 53.38 -21.66
C THR A 579 55.26 53.93 -20.74
N ILE A 580 56.49 53.48 -20.92
CA ILE A 580 57.62 53.88 -20.07
C ILE A 580 58.10 55.27 -20.47
N ARG A 581 58.25 56.16 -19.50
CA ARG A 581 59.01 57.41 -19.64
C ARG A 581 60.26 57.28 -18.78
N ALA A 582 61.41 57.09 -19.44
CA ALA A 582 62.67 56.92 -18.76
C ALA A 582 63.21 58.28 -18.27
N ILE A 583 64.11 58.24 -17.28
CA ILE A 583 64.86 59.43 -16.87
C ILE A 583 65.91 59.69 -17.97
N PRO A 584 66.06 60.94 -18.47
CA PRO A 584 67.03 61.30 -19.51
C PRO A 584 68.48 60.91 -19.21
#